data_AF-A0A9E1ZQX9-F1
#
_entry.id   AF-A0A9E1ZQX9-F1
#
_cell.length_a   1.000
_cell.length_b   1.000
_cell.length_c   1.000
_cell.angle_alpha   90.00
_cell.angle_beta   90.00
_cell.angle_gamma   90.00
#
_symmetry.space_group_name_H-M   'P 1'
#
loop_
_entity.id
_entity.type
_entity.pdbx_description
1 polymer ?
#
loop_
_entity_poly.entity_id
_entity_poly.type
_entity_poly.pdbx_seq_one_letter_code
_entity_poly.pdbx_strand_id
1 'polypeptide(L)'
;MSRWIQALLAAALGLVIGLFYGWRIAPVEYTDLAPNTLHADYRNDYILMVSESYQNDKDLELAAHRLALVSSASPVEIIEESLETSGYAQENVDKLEKLLSEMRAWQPSLSESMP
;
A
#
# COMPACT_ATOMS: atom_id res chain seq x y z
N MET A 1 -0.53 42.02 -45.91
CA MET A 1 -0.75 40.88 -44.99
C MET A 1 -1.35 41.42 -43.71
N SER A 2 -2.51 40.90 -43.29
CA SER A 2 -3.22 41.42 -42.10
C SER A 2 -2.35 41.23 -40.86
N ARG A 3 -2.10 42.31 -40.11
CA ARG A 3 -1.22 42.32 -38.91
C ARG A 3 -1.61 41.27 -37.86
N TRP A 4 -2.89 40.89 -37.86
CA TRP A 4 -3.45 39.84 -37.02
C TRP A 4 -2.97 38.44 -37.40
N ILE A 5 -2.73 38.18 -38.70
CA ILE A 5 -2.20 36.90 -39.18
C ILE A 5 -0.75 36.72 -38.69
N GLN A 6 0.04 37.81 -38.68
CA GLN A 6 1.40 37.78 -38.15
C GLN A 6 1.42 37.52 -36.63
N ALA A 7 0.48 38.10 -35.89
CA ALA A 7 0.33 37.85 -34.46
C ALA A 7 -0.07 36.40 -34.16
N LEU A 8 -1.03 35.83 -34.92
CA LEU A 8 -1.44 34.44 -34.78
C LEU A 8 -0.29 33.47 -35.12
N LEU A 9 0.48 33.75 -36.17
CA LEU A 9 1.67 32.97 -36.53
C LEU A 9 2.71 33.00 -35.43
N ALA A 10 2.99 34.17 -34.85
CA ALA A 10 3.93 34.29 -33.73
C ALA A 10 3.45 33.53 -32.47
N ALA A 11 2.16 33.61 -32.15
CA ALA A 11 1.57 32.87 -31.03
C ALA A 11 1.60 31.35 -31.24
N ALA A 12 1.26 30.88 -32.44
CA ALA A 12 1.32 29.47 -32.80
C ALA A 12 2.75 28.94 -32.72
N LEU A 13 3.72 29.71 -33.21
CA LEU A 13 5.14 29.35 -33.13
C LEU A 13 5.61 29.27 -31.68
N GLY A 14 5.23 30.23 -30.83
CA GLY A 14 5.54 30.23 -29.40
C GLY A 14 4.94 29.02 -28.66
N LEU A 15 3.70 28.65 -28.97
CA LEU A 15 3.06 27.46 -28.41
C LEU A 15 3.75 26.16 -28.82
N VAL A 16 4.08 26.02 -30.10
CA VAL A 16 4.78 24.83 -30.61
C VAL A 16 6.15 24.69 -29.95
N ILE A 17 6.90 25.79 -29.85
CA ILE A 17 8.22 25.79 -29.20
C ILE A 17 8.09 25.52 -27.69
N GLY A 18 7.16 26.17 -27.00
CA GLY A 18 6.94 25.97 -25.56
C GLY A 18 6.51 24.56 -25.21
N LEU A 19 5.63 23.96 -26.02
CA LEU A 19 5.17 22.58 -25.81
C LEU A 19 6.28 21.57 -26.12
N PHE A 20 7.04 21.79 -27.19
CA PHE A 20 8.18 20.95 -27.54
C PHE A 20 9.28 21.03 -26.47
N TYR A 21 9.53 22.22 -25.95
CA TYR A 21 10.50 22.44 -24.87
C TYR A 21 10.03 21.79 -23.57
N GLY A 22 8.76 22.00 -23.21
CA GLY A 22 8.11 21.39 -22.04
C GLY A 22 8.16 19.87 -22.10
N TRP A 23 7.93 19.24 -23.25
CA TRP A 23 7.98 17.78 -23.36
C TRP A 23 9.41 17.23 -23.34
N ARG A 24 10.38 17.90 -24.01
CA ARG A 24 11.70 17.31 -24.27
C ARG A 24 12.78 17.65 -23.22
N ILE A 25 12.70 18.81 -22.56
CA ILE A 25 13.67 19.23 -21.54
C ILE A 25 13.22 18.85 -20.12
N ALA A 26 11.91 18.88 -19.87
CA ALA A 26 11.33 18.44 -18.61
C ALA A 26 10.18 17.48 -18.93
N PRO A 27 10.47 16.22 -19.34
CA PRO A 27 9.42 15.23 -19.27
C PRO A 27 8.78 15.38 -17.89
N VAL A 28 7.44 15.43 -17.83
CA VAL A 28 6.73 15.09 -16.59
C VAL A 28 7.07 13.64 -16.34
N GLU A 29 8.27 13.46 -15.83
CA GLU A 29 8.63 12.34 -15.03
C GLU A 29 7.62 12.46 -13.90
N TYR A 30 6.64 11.56 -13.90
CA TYR A 30 5.98 11.16 -12.67
C TYR A 30 7.10 10.55 -11.82
N THR A 31 8.03 11.38 -11.36
CA THR A 31 9.12 11.00 -10.49
C THR A 31 8.42 10.75 -9.17
N ASP A 32 8.28 9.46 -8.89
CA ASP A 32 7.86 8.90 -7.62
C ASP A 32 6.34 8.98 -7.34
N LEU A 33 5.48 8.15 -7.95
CA LEU A 33 5.31 6.74 -7.52
C LEU A 33 6.49 6.22 -6.70
N ALA A 34 6.75 6.79 -5.52
CA ALA A 34 7.76 6.23 -4.64
C ALA A 34 7.28 4.82 -4.27
N PRO A 35 7.93 3.74 -4.73
CA PRO A 35 7.75 2.42 -4.12
C PRO A 35 8.52 2.36 -2.79
N ASN A 36 9.07 3.50 -2.36
CA ASN A 36 9.61 3.79 -1.04
C ASN A 36 8.51 4.36 -0.11
N THR A 37 7.42 4.94 -0.63
CA THR A 37 6.19 5.19 0.14
C THR A 37 5.19 4.06 -0.03
N LEU A 38 5.68 2.82 -0.02
CA LEU A 38 4.94 1.63 0.43
C LEU A 38 4.68 1.79 1.95
N HIS A 39 4.09 2.94 2.30
CA HIS A 39 3.87 3.49 3.64
C HIS A 39 3.08 2.48 4.47
N ALA A 40 3.34 2.46 5.77
CA ALA A 40 2.65 1.63 6.77
C ALA A 40 1.13 1.47 6.52
N ASP A 41 0.49 2.50 5.94
CA ASP A 41 -0.91 2.50 5.55
C ASP A 41 -1.32 1.34 4.61
N TYR A 42 -0.54 1.00 3.57
CA TYR A 42 -0.89 -0.14 2.68
C TYR A 42 -0.68 -1.50 3.34
N ARG A 43 0.27 -1.57 4.28
CA ARG A 43 0.50 -2.77 5.11
C ARG A 43 -0.73 -3.04 5.95
N ASN A 44 -1.28 -2.00 6.56
CA ASN A 44 -2.48 -2.07 7.38
C ASN A 44 -3.70 -2.51 6.56
N ASP A 45 -3.94 -1.89 5.40
CA ASP A 45 -5.01 -2.30 4.51
C ASP A 45 -4.88 -3.76 4.03
N TYR A 46 -3.66 -4.21 3.73
CA TYR A 46 -3.42 -5.60 3.34
C TYR A 46 -3.64 -6.58 4.50
N ILE A 47 -3.19 -6.26 5.72
CA ILE A 47 -3.42 -7.09 6.92
C ILE A 47 -4.93 -7.22 7.18
N LEU A 48 -5.68 -6.12 7.03
CA LEU A 48 -7.14 -6.14 7.12
C LEU A 48 -7.75 -7.06 6.06
N MET A 49 -7.35 -6.95 4.79
CA MET A 49 -7.81 -7.86 3.72
C MET A 49 -7.51 -9.33 4.02
N VAL A 50 -6.34 -9.64 4.60
CA VAL A 50 -6.01 -11.00 5.02
C VAL A 50 -6.97 -11.48 6.11
N SER A 51 -7.31 -10.62 7.08
CA SER A 51 -8.27 -10.97 8.13
C SER A 51 -9.69 -11.21 7.61
N GLU A 52 -10.10 -10.47 6.58
CA GLU A 52 -11.40 -10.66 5.93
C GLU A 52 -11.45 -11.94 5.11
N SER A 53 -10.42 -12.21 4.31
CA SER A 53 -10.29 -13.47 3.57
C SER A 53 -10.26 -14.66 4.53
N TYR A 54 -9.54 -14.54 5.64
CA TYR A 54 -9.49 -15.58 6.67
C TYR A 54 -10.89 -15.88 7.25
N GLN A 55 -11.73 -14.87 7.44
CA GLN A 55 -13.08 -15.13 7.95
C GLN A 55 -13.95 -15.93 6.98
N ASN A 56 -13.70 -15.82 5.69
CA ASN A 56 -14.41 -16.56 4.65
C ASN A 56 -13.81 -17.97 4.47
N ASP A 57 -12.48 -18.07 4.38
CA ASP A 57 -11.78 -19.31 4.01
C ASP A 57 -11.45 -20.19 5.22
N LYS A 58 -11.34 -19.61 6.43
CA LYS A 58 -10.94 -20.26 7.70
C LYS A 58 -9.58 -20.97 7.67
N ASP A 59 -8.72 -20.60 6.72
CA ASP A 59 -7.38 -21.16 6.56
C ASP A 59 -6.32 -20.29 7.27
N LEU A 60 -5.88 -20.75 8.45
CA LEU A 60 -4.87 -20.06 9.26
C LEU A 60 -3.46 -20.14 8.65
N GLU A 61 -3.14 -21.22 7.94
CA GLU A 61 -1.83 -21.41 7.32
C GLU A 61 -1.67 -20.45 6.13
N LEU A 62 -2.72 -20.33 5.31
CA LEU A 62 -2.76 -19.37 4.20
C LEU A 62 -2.70 -17.92 4.70
N ALA A 63 -3.40 -17.61 5.80
CA ALA A 63 -3.33 -16.29 6.42
C ALA A 63 -1.92 -15.98 6.94
N ALA A 64 -1.27 -16.94 7.62
CA ALA A 64 0.10 -16.80 8.11
C ALA A 64 1.10 -16.58 6.97
N HIS A 65 0.99 -17.36 5.88
CA HIS A 65 1.82 -17.18 4.69
C HIS A 65 1.63 -15.78 4.09
N ARG A 66 0.39 -15.30 3.98
CA ARG A 66 0.11 -13.94 3.45
C ARG A 66 0.69 -12.84 4.33
N LEU A 67 0.62 -12.97 5.65
CA LEU A 67 1.23 -12.01 6.58
C LEU A 67 2.76 -12.02 6.51
N ALA A 68 3.38 -13.18 6.26
CA ALA A 68 4.83 -13.27 6.08
C ALA A 68 5.35 -12.52 4.83
N LEU A 69 4.48 -12.18 3.86
CA LEU A 69 4.86 -11.29 2.75
C LEU A 69 5.01 -9.83 3.18
N VAL A 70 4.40 -9.45 4.31
CA VAL A 70 4.33 -8.06 4.78
C VAL A 70 5.54 -7.71 5.63
N SER A 71 5.95 -8.61 6.51
CA SER A 71 7.09 -8.45 7.40
C SER A 71 7.78 -9.78 7.66
N SER A 72 9.05 -9.73 8.06
CA SER A 72 9.77 -10.88 8.63
C SER A 72 9.41 -11.17 10.09
N ALA A 73 8.60 -10.30 10.71
CA ALA A 73 8.08 -10.49 12.07
C ALA A 73 7.08 -11.66 12.13
N SER A 74 6.76 -12.11 13.34
CA SER A 74 5.77 -13.17 13.50
C SER A 74 4.37 -12.69 13.07
N PRO A 75 3.50 -13.56 12.53
CA PRO A 75 2.14 -13.17 12.14
C PRO A 75 1.34 -12.48 13.25
N VAL A 76 1.56 -12.89 14.51
CA VAL A 76 0.98 -12.29 15.72
C VAL A 76 1.45 -10.85 15.90
N GLU A 77 2.77 -10.64 15.85
CA GLU A 77 3.39 -9.31 16.00
C GLU A 77 2.97 -8.34 14.89
N ILE A 78 2.81 -8.83 13.65
CA ILE A 78 2.31 -8.04 12.52
C ILE A 78 0.90 -7.51 12.78
N ILE A 79 0.01 -8.34 13.31
CA ILE A 79 -1.38 -7.94 13.61
C ILE A 79 -1.41 -6.98 14.79
N GLU A 80 -0.61 -7.22 15.83
CA GLU A 80 -0.50 -6.33 17.00
C GLU A 80 0.00 -4.94 16.61
N GLU A 81 1.09 -4.86 15.85
CA GLU A 81 1.63 -3.60 15.35
C GLU A 81 0.59 -2.85 14.50
N SER A 82 -0.18 -3.59 13.69
CA SER A 82 -1.24 -3.00 12.88
C SER A 82 -2.40 -2.48 13.72
N LEU A 83 -2.81 -3.18 14.79
CA LEU A 83 -3.85 -2.72 15.71
C LEU A 83 -3.43 -1.47 16.49
N GLU A 84 -2.15 -1.34 16.84
CA GLU A 84 -1.62 -0.17 17.56
C GLU A 84 -1.45 1.05 16.65
N THR A 85 -1.04 0.82 15.41
CA THR A 85 -0.69 1.90 14.47
C THR A 85 -1.90 2.39 13.67
N SER A 86 -2.92 1.54 13.50
CA SER A 86 -4.06 1.84 12.62
C SER A 86 -5.28 2.31 13.40
N GLY A 87 -5.85 3.44 13.01
CA GLY A 87 -7.15 3.91 13.52
C GLY A 87 -8.35 3.17 12.90
N TYR A 88 -8.38 1.83 12.99
CA TYR A 88 -9.45 1.01 12.40
C TYR A 88 -10.82 1.28 13.04
N ALA A 89 -11.89 1.10 12.25
CA ALA A 89 -13.25 1.03 12.79
C ALA A 89 -13.41 -0.20 13.70
N GLN A 90 -14.29 -0.12 14.71
CA GLN A 90 -14.50 -1.19 15.69
C GLN A 90 -14.78 -2.56 15.04
N GLU A 91 -15.58 -2.57 13.97
CA GLU A 91 -15.84 -3.81 13.22
C GLU A 91 -14.55 -4.48 12.75
N ASN A 92 -13.62 -3.72 12.19
CA ASN A 92 -12.36 -4.23 11.63
C ASN A 92 -11.38 -4.65 12.74
N VAL A 93 -11.41 -3.96 13.88
CA VAL A 93 -10.68 -4.38 15.08
C VAL A 93 -11.16 -5.78 15.51
N ASP A 94 -12.47 -6.02 15.56
CA ASP A 94 -13.01 -7.33 15.97
C ASP A 94 -12.54 -8.47 15.02
N LYS A 95 -12.42 -8.18 13.72
CA LYS A 95 -11.90 -9.15 12.72
C LYS A 95 -10.44 -9.50 12.99
N LEU A 96 -9.62 -8.48 13.26
CA LEU A 96 -8.19 -8.60 13.50
C LEU A 96 -7.90 -9.27 14.86
N GLU A 97 -8.64 -8.90 15.91
CA GLU A 97 -8.54 -9.54 17.23
C GLU A 97 -8.91 -11.02 17.18
N LYS A 98 -9.92 -11.37 16.39
CA LYS A 98 -10.27 -12.77 16.16
C LYS A 98 -9.14 -13.52 15.47
N LEU A 99 -8.60 -12.98 14.36
CA LEU A 99 -7.45 -13.58 13.68
C LEU A 99 -6.25 -13.71 14.62
N LEU A 100 -5.96 -12.69 15.42
CA LEU A 100 -4.89 -12.67 16.41
C LEU A 100 -5.05 -13.79 17.46
N SER A 101 -6.25 -13.94 18.02
CA SER A 101 -6.55 -14.98 19.00
C SER A 101 -6.36 -16.38 18.41
N GLU A 102 -6.84 -16.62 17.18
CA GLU A 102 -6.72 -17.90 16.50
C GLU A 102 -5.27 -18.18 16.07
N MET A 103 -4.50 -17.17 15.64
CA MET A 103 -3.08 -17.31 15.31
C MET A 103 -2.21 -17.60 16.53
N ARG A 104 -2.49 -16.97 17.68
CA ARG A 104 -1.82 -17.29 18.96
C ARG A 104 -2.10 -18.74 19.38
N ALA A 105 -3.32 -19.23 19.17
CA ALA A 105 -3.68 -20.61 19.47
C ALA A 105 -3.06 -21.62 18.48
N TRP A 106 -2.82 -21.21 17.24
CA TRP A 106 -2.24 -22.04 16.18
C TRP A 106 -0.71 -22.14 16.23
N GLN A 107 -0.03 -21.16 16.82
CA GLN A 107 1.43 -21.02 16.81
C GLN A 107 2.15 -22.33 17.22
N PRO A 108 2.84 -23.03 16.28
CA PRO A 108 3.38 -24.36 16.54
C PRO A 108 4.68 -24.41 17.36
N SER A 109 5.11 -23.34 18.08
CA SER A 109 6.43 -23.33 18.74
C SER A 109 6.61 -22.41 19.97
N LEU A 110 5.62 -22.31 20.87
CA LEU A 110 5.87 -21.83 22.25
C LEU A 110 5.79 -22.94 23.31
N SER A 111 5.46 -24.18 22.93
CA SER A 111 5.47 -25.34 23.83
C SER A 111 6.83 -26.04 23.95
N GLU A 112 7.84 -25.66 23.16
CA GLU A 112 9.11 -26.41 23.05
C GLU A 112 10.37 -25.58 23.42
N SER A 113 10.21 -24.37 23.95
CA SER A 113 11.31 -23.60 24.56
C SER A 113 11.23 -23.59 26.09
N MET A 114 11.06 -24.78 26.67
CA MET A 114 11.25 -25.00 28.11
C MET A 114 12.37 -26.03 28.31
N PRO A 115 13.63 -25.58 28.51
CA PRO A 115 14.53 -26.22 29.44
C PRO A 115 14.30 -25.74 30.88
#